data_AF-A0A946PN75-F1
#
_entry.id   AF-A0A946PN75-F1
#
_cell.length_a   1.000
_cell.length_b   1.000
_cell.length_c   1.000
_cell.angle_alpha   90.00
_cell.angle_beta   90.00
_cell.angle_gamma   90.00
#
_symmetry.space_group_name_H-M   'P 1'
#
loop_
_entity.id
_entity.type
_entity.pdbx_description
1 polymer ?
#
loop_
_entity_poly.entity_id
_entity_poly.type
_entity_poly.pdbx_seq_one_letter_code
_entity_poly.pdbx_strand_id
1 'polypeptide(L)'
;MKFLKTLFMLVILSACQTNVTEEGFAEIAIESYKMASDSIESSSLSPGEYIIKSAYGSMDVSTSNFDKKVDEFKSLVTQYNGNVSDSYLSTNYQGLKSFSITSNIPAEDFDQFIIDVENIKDFSDISINANDVTTYVLDIDSRLSSLMNEKKALEEIKLEAKTTSDRLEVQNQLRYINQDIEMLKGQKEYYTNAISYSKLTLNIREGSGISLFSWNYYFERSLNWIESIVGITFSIGIIAFPIFLIFLLIKKLRKRD
;
A
#
# COMPACT_ATOMS: atom_id res chain seq x y z
N MET A 1 40.52 -38.69 15.33
CA MET A 1 39.68 -38.08 16.36
C MET A 1 38.21 -38.34 16.05
N LYS A 2 37.69 -39.48 16.51
CA LYS A 2 36.30 -39.95 16.34
C LYS A 2 35.82 -40.45 17.70
N PHE A 3 35.41 -39.56 18.61
CA PHE A 3 34.92 -39.95 19.95
C PHE A 3 34.05 -38.86 20.61
N LEU A 4 33.10 -38.27 19.87
CA LEU A 4 32.17 -37.28 20.45
C LEU A 4 30.73 -37.42 19.93
N LYS A 5 30.31 -38.64 19.58
CA LYS A 5 28.97 -38.92 18.99
C LYS A 5 28.11 -39.90 19.80
N THR A 6 28.43 -40.19 21.05
CA THR A 6 27.72 -41.24 21.82
C THR A 6 27.44 -40.82 23.26
N LEU A 7 26.71 -39.72 23.48
CA LEU A 7 26.18 -39.39 24.80
C LEU A 7 25.00 -38.41 24.77
N PHE A 8 23.84 -38.81 24.24
CA PHE A 8 22.53 -38.34 24.74
C PHE A 8 21.38 -39.17 24.14
N MET A 9 21.31 -40.44 24.51
CA MET A 9 20.17 -41.32 24.22
C MET A 9 19.89 -42.13 25.48
N LEU A 10 19.24 -41.55 26.48
CA LEU A 10 18.54 -42.30 27.54
C LEU A 10 17.75 -41.39 28.50
N VAL A 11 16.53 -40.96 28.17
CA VAL A 11 15.50 -40.70 29.20
C VAL A 11 14.11 -40.93 28.59
N ILE A 12 13.71 -42.19 28.52
CA ILE A 12 12.30 -42.60 28.47
C ILE A 12 12.18 -43.68 29.53
N LEU A 13 11.48 -43.40 30.65
CA LEU A 13 10.70 -44.38 31.38
C LEU A 13 9.81 -43.74 32.46
N SER A 14 8.65 -44.38 32.64
CA SER A 14 7.80 -44.42 33.83
C SER A 14 6.72 -43.34 34.04
N ALA A 15 5.55 -43.66 33.48
CA ALA A 15 4.34 -44.09 34.21
C ALA A 15 3.90 -43.31 35.46
N CYS A 16 2.67 -42.76 35.38
CA CYS A 16 1.67 -42.88 36.44
C CYS A 16 0.28 -42.92 35.79
N GLN A 17 -0.35 -44.09 35.79
CA GLN A 17 -1.79 -44.25 35.59
C GLN A 17 -2.47 -44.09 36.94
N THR A 18 -3.49 -43.24 37.02
CA THR A 18 -4.51 -43.29 38.07
C THR A 18 -5.87 -43.24 37.40
N ASN A 19 -6.56 -44.37 37.42
CA ASN A 19 -7.95 -44.50 37.01
C ASN A 19 -8.85 -43.98 38.14
N VAL A 20 -9.72 -43.01 37.82
CA VAL A 20 -10.92 -42.70 38.58
C VAL A 20 -12.09 -42.78 37.60
N THR A 21 -13.01 -43.69 37.89
CA THR A 21 -14.27 -43.91 37.16
C THR A 21 -15.30 -42.87 37.61
N GLU A 22 -15.74 -42.02 36.69
CA GLU A 22 -16.94 -41.17 36.82
C GLU A 22 -17.81 -41.33 35.56
N GLU A 23 -18.38 -42.52 35.39
CA GLU A 23 -19.46 -42.76 34.43
C GLU A 23 -20.75 -42.19 35.03
N GLY A 24 -21.16 -41.00 34.56
CA GLY A 24 -22.44 -40.40 34.98
C GLY A 24 -22.64 -38.92 34.63
N PHE A 25 -21.58 -38.19 34.24
CA PHE A 25 -21.68 -36.76 33.90
C PHE A 25 -21.43 -36.42 32.42
N ALA A 26 -20.98 -37.39 31.61
CA ALA A 26 -20.64 -37.14 30.21
C ALA A 26 -21.86 -37.10 29.25
N GLU A 27 -22.95 -37.78 29.58
CA GLU A 27 -24.08 -37.92 28.63
C GLU A 27 -24.95 -36.66 28.55
N ILE A 28 -25.09 -35.92 29.65
CA ILE A 28 -25.84 -34.65 29.70
C ILE A 28 -25.06 -33.50 29.01
N ALA A 29 -23.74 -33.58 28.99
CA ALA A 29 -22.89 -32.60 28.30
C ALA A 29 -22.89 -32.78 26.77
N ILE A 30 -23.13 -33.99 26.26
CA ILE A 30 -23.11 -34.29 24.82
C ILE A 30 -24.42 -33.87 24.13
N GLU A 31 -25.56 -33.98 24.82
CA GLU A 31 -26.86 -33.55 24.28
C GLU A 31 -26.94 -32.01 24.10
N SER A 32 -26.38 -31.26 25.07
CA SER A 32 -26.29 -29.80 25.00
C SER A 32 -25.28 -29.30 23.97
N TYR A 33 -24.24 -30.09 23.66
CA TYR A 33 -23.27 -29.76 22.60
C TYR A 33 -23.77 -30.13 21.20
N LYS A 34 -24.66 -31.12 21.06
CA LYS A 34 -25.30 -31.48 19.78
C LYS A 34 -26.40 -30.50 19.36
N MET A 35 -27.17 -29.95 20.28
CA MET A 35 -28.17 -28.92 19.95
C MET A 35 -27.57 -27.57 19.52
N ALA A 36 -26.30 -27.30 19.87
CA ALA A 36 -25.58 -26.10 19.42
C ALA A 36 -24.79 -26.29 18.11
N SER A 37 -24.65 -27.53 17.61
CA SER A 37 -23.89 -27.79 16.37
C SER A 37 -24.75 -27.87 15.10
N ASP A 38 -26.08 -27.87 15.23
CA ASP A 38 -27.00 -27.99 14.08
C ASP A 38 -27.45 -26.63 13.50
N SER A 39 -26.91 -25.52 14.02
CA SER A 39 -27.14 -24.17 13.49
C SER A 39 -25.87 -23.44 13.04
N ILE A 40 -24.75 -24.15 12.91
CA ILE A 40 -23.64 -23.65 12.10
C ILE A 40 -23.72 -24.40 10.79
N GLU A 41 -24.73 -24.04 10.02
CA GLU A 41 -24.66 -24.14 8.57
C GLU A 41 -23.36 -23.42 8.20
N SER A 42 -22.35 -24.20 7.83
CA SER A 42 -21.14 -23.68 7.24
C SER A 42 -21.60 -22.90 6.01
N SER A 43 -21.74 -21.59 6.16
CA SER A 43 -21.73 -20.69 5.04
C SER A 43 -20.36 -20.89 4.41
N SER A 44 -20.32 -21.78 3.42
CA SER A 44 -19.40 -21.63 2.31
C SER A 44 -19.62 -20.20 1.84
N LEU A 45 -18.80 -19.28 2.33
CA LEU A 45 -18.76 -17.91 1.86
C LEU A 45 -18.44 -18.03 0.38
N SER A 46 -19.49 -18.02 -0.44
CA SER A 46 -19.38 -17.49 -1.79
C SER A 46 -18.62 -16.18 -1.62
N PRO A 47 -17.56 -15.93 -2.41
CA PRO A 47 -16.99 -14.59 -2.47
C PRO A 47 -18.16 -13.62 -2.60
N GLY A 48 -18.25 -12.65 -1.68
CA GLY A 48 -19.31 -11.67 -1.74
C GLY A 48 -19.33 -11.02 -3.12
N GLU A 49 -20.53 -10.77 -3.63
CA GLU A 49 -20.73 -10.20 -4.96
C GLU A 49 -20.11 -8.79 -5.10
N TYR A 50 -19.98 -8.07 -3.98
CA TYR A 50 -19.49 -6.70 -3.93
C TYR A 50 -18.24 -6.59 -3.05
N ILE A 51 -17.07 -6.42 -3.68
CA ILE A 51 -15.78 -6.31 -2.99
C ILE A 51 -15.12 -4.98 -3.36
N ILE A 52 -14.70 -4.22 -2.36
CA ILE A 52 -13.86 -3.03 -2.52
C ILE A 52 -12.41 -3.43 -2.28
N LYS A 53 -11.55 -3.23 -3.27
CA LYS A 53 -10.10 -3.45 -3.11
C LYS A 53 -9.37 -2.12 -2.94
N SER A 54 -8.44 -2.11 -2.00
CA SER A 54 -7.51 -1.01 -1.79
C SER A 54 -6.11 -1.56 -1.49
N ALA A 55 -5.08 -0.84 -1.91
CA ALA A 55 -3.71 -1.19 -1.64
C ALA A 55 -2.92 0.03 -1.18
N TYR A 56 -1.96 -0.24 -0.31
CA TYR A 56 -1.03 0.74 0.23
C TYR A 56 0.38 0.21 0.05
N GLY A 57 1.19 0.96 -0.68
CA GLY A 57 2.58 0.60 -0.94
C GLY A 57 3.53 1.69 -0.49
N SER A 58 4.77 1.28 -0.18
CA SER A 58 5.88 2.22 -0.16
C SER A 58 7.13 1.66 -0.83
N MET A 59 7.87 2.54 -1.47
CA MET A 59 9.15 2.23 -2.10
C MET A 59 10.18 3.28 -1.69
N ASP A 60 11.42 2.82 -1.49
CA ASP A 60 12.57 3.67 -1.24
C ASP A 60 13.49 3.59 -2.46
N VAL A 61 13.60 4.68 -3.21
CA VAL A 61 14.30 4.74 -4.49
C VAL A 61 15.53 5.64 -4.38
N SER A 62 16.59 5.33 -5.13
CA SER A 62 17.78 6.17 -5.17
C SER A 62 17.47 7.54 -5.80
N THR A 63 18.13 8.59 -5.32
CA THR A 63 18.04 9.98 -5.84
C THR A 63 18.03 10.07 -7.36
N SER A 64 18.93 9.36 -8.05
CA SER A 64 19.05 9.39 -9.51
C SER A 64 17.88 8.76 -10.28
N ASN A 65 17.06 7.94 -9.62
CA ASN A 65 15.95 7.20 -10.22
C ASN A 65 14.58 7.72 -9.75
N PHE A 66 14.52 8.62 -8.77
CA PHE A 66 13.26 9.10 -8.19
C PHE A 66 12.27 9.58 -9.23
N ASP A 67 12.66 10.57 -10.05
CA ASP A 67 11.75 11.16 -11.05
C ASP A 67 11.36 10.11 -12.12
N LYS A 68 12.28 9.23 -12.52
CA LYS A 68 12.01 8.13 -13.47
C LYS A 68 10.98 7.14 -12.93
N LYS A 69 11.08 6.77 -11.65
CA LYS A 69 10.17 5.81 -10.99
C LYS A 69 8.77 6.40 -10.82
N VAL A 70 8.69 7.69 -10.50
CA VAL A 70 7.42 8.44 -10.48
C VAL A 70 6.75 8.42 -11.87
N ASP A 71 7.51 8.67 -12.93
CA ASP A 71 6.97 8.69 -14.29
C ASP A 71 6.62 7.29 -14.82
N GLU A 72 7.41 6.26 -14.48
CA GLU A 72 7.14 4.85 -14.76
C GLU A 72 5.80 4.43 -14.11
N PHE A 73 5.60 4.76 -12.84
CA PHE A 73 4.35 4.49 -12.13
C PHE A 73 3.14 5.20 -12.75
N LYS A 74 3.27 6.50 -13.08
CA LYS A 74 2.18 7.26 -13.74
C LYS A 74 1.82 6.69 -15.11
N SER A 75 2.82 6.24 -15.86
CA SER A 75 2.62 5.58 -17.16
C SER A 75 1.86 4.27 -17.00
N LEU A 76 2.19 3.48 -15.98
CA LEU A 76 1.48 2.25 -15.66
C LEU A 76 0.02 2.51 -15.26
N VAL A 77 -0.24 3.53 -14.42
CA VAL A 77 -1.62 3.95 -14.09
C VAL A 77 -2.41 4.27 -15.36
N THR A 78 -1.80 4.97 -16.32
CA THR A 78 -2.45 5.35 -17.58
C THR A 78 -2.69 4.12 -18.49
N GLN A 79 -1.76 3.16 -18.51
CA GLN A 79 -1.88 1.92 -19.29
C GLN A 79 -3.11 1.10 -18.88
N TYR A 80 -3.46 1.12 -17.60
CA TYR A 80 -4.62 0.42 -17.04
C TYR A 80 -5.88 1.30 -17.00
N ASN A 81 -5.96 2.35 -17.83
CA ASN A 81 -7.06 3.31 -17.88
C ASN A 81 -7.41 3.92 -16.51
N GLY A 82 -6.45 3.94 -15.59
CA GLY A 82 -6.59 4.50 -14.26
C GLY A 82 -6.42 6.01 -14.25
N ASN A 83 -6.89 6.64 -13.19
CA ASN A 83 -6.72 8.07 -12.97
C ASN A 83 -6.04 8.35 -11.64
N VAL A 84 -5.26 9.43 -11.58
CA VAL A 84 -4.71 9.93 -10.33
C VAL A 84 -5.77 10.79 -9.65
N SER A 85 -6.13 10.45 -8.42
CA SER A 85 -7.13 11.21 -7.63
C SER A 85 -6.48 12.22 -6.70
N ASP A 86 -5.28 11.91 -6.21
CA ASP A 86 -4.52 12.77 -5.31
C ASP A 86 -3.02 12.57 -5.52
N SER A 87 -2.25 13.64 -5.37
CA SER A 87 -0.80 13.56 -5.42
C SER A 87 -0.16 14.67 -4.59
N TYR A 88 0.88 14.33 -3.84
CA TYR A 88 1.57 15.25 -2.97
C TYR A 88 3.09 15.02 -3.03
N LEU A 89 3.84 16.06 -3.40
CA LEU A 89 5.30 16.08 -3.38
C LEU A 89 5.77 16.94 -2.22
N SER A 90 6.69 16.40 -1.42
CA SER A 90 7.37 17.13 -0.36
C SER A 90 8.87 16.89 -0.43
N THR A 91 9.62 17.84 0.11
CA THR A 91 11.08 17.76 0.26
C THR A 91 11.44 18.07 1.70
N ASN A 92 12.23 17.22 2.33
CA ASN A 92 12.65 17.44 3.71
C ASN A 92 13.82 18.45 3.82
N TYR A 93 14.23 18.77 5.04
CA TYR A 93 15.35 19.70 5.29
C TYR A 93 16.71 19.22 4.78
N GLN A 94 16.84 17.92 4.48
CA GLN A 94 18.06 17.32 3.90
C GLN A 94 18.03 17.32 2.36
N GLY A 95 16.95 17.82 1.75
CA GLY A 95 16.77 17.86 0.31
C GLY A 95 16.21 16.56 -0.30
N LEU A 96 15.85 15.56 0.51
CA LEU A 96 15.25 14.31 0.02
C LEU A 96 13.77 14.50 -0.27
N LYS A 97 13.35 14.04 -1.45
CA LYS A 97 11.95 14.10 -1.90
C LYS A 97 11.12 12.92 -1.39
N SER A 98 9.83 13.16 -1.22
CA SER A 98 8.82 12.12 -0.99
C SER A 98 7.58 12.46 -1.80
N PHE A 99 7.10 11.51 -2.59
CA PHE A 99 5.93 11.64 -3.44
C PHE A 99 4.87 10.62 -3.02
N SER A 100 3.74 11.10 -2.51
CA SER A 100 2.55 10.28 -2.28
C SER A 100 1.62 10.44 -3.47
N ILE A 101 1.13 9.33 -4.01
CA ILE A 101 0.19 9.33 -5.12
C ILE A 101 -0.93 8.33 -4.85
N THR A 102 -2.17 8.77 -5.01
CA THR A 102 -3.35 7.91 -4.94
C THR A 102 -3.96 7.80 -6.32
N SER A 103 -4.13 6.57 -6.79
CA SER A 103 -4.67 6.23 -8.10
C SER A 103 -5.90 5.34 -7.98
N ASN A 104 -6.89 5.57 -8.83
CA ASN A 104 -8.04 4.71 -9.00
C ASN A 104 -7.86 3.91 -10.29
N ILE A 105 -7.98 2.59 -10.19
CA ILE A 105 -7.83 1.65 -11.30
C ILE A 105 -9.15 0.87 -11.44
N PRO A 106 -9.66 0.59 -12.65
CA PRO A 106 -10.79 -0.30 -12.83
C PRO A 106 -10.60 -1.61 -12.06
N ALA A 107 -11.63 -2.04 -11.33
CA ALA A 107 -11.50 -3.17 -10.39
C ALA A 107 -11.17 -4.50 -11.09
N GLU A 108 -11.57 -4.65 -12.36
CA GLU A 108 -11.25 -5.82 -13.20
C GLU A 108 -9.75 -5.96 -13.49
N ASP A 109 -9.05 -4.83 -13.61
CA ASP A 109 -7.64 -4.77 -13.97
C ASP A 109 -6.70 -4.68 -12.76
N PHE A 110 -7.25 -4.45 -11.57
CA PHE A 110 -6.47 -4.09 -10.39
C PHE A 110 -5.46 -5.15 -9.96
N ASP A 111 -5.83 -6.43 -10.02
CA ASP A 111 -4.92 -7.51 -9.60
C ASP A 111 -3.69 -7.59 -10.51
N GLN A 112 -3.89 -7.45 -11.83
CA GLN A 112 -2.79 -7.42 -12.79
C GLN A 112 -1.97 -6.14 -12.68
N PHE A 113 -2.62 -5.00 -12.45
CA PHE A 113 -1.95 -3.73 -12.17
C PHE A 113 -1.02 -3.85 -10.95
N ILE A 114 -1.45 -4.46 -9.85
CA ILE A 114 -0.61 -4.64 -8.66
C ILE A 114 0.60 -5.54 -8.97
N ILE A 115 0.45 -6.61 -9.74
CA ILE A 115 1.57 -7.46 -10.16
C ILE A 115 2.59 -6.64 -10.98
N ASP A 116 2.12 -5.81 -11.90
CA ASP A 116 3.00 -4.96 -12.71
C ASP A 116 3.65 -3.84 -11.88
N VAL A 117 2.94 -3.32 -10.89
CA VAL A 117 3.49 -2.39 -9.90
C VAL A 117 4.61 -3.07 -9.12
N GLU A 118 4.41 -4.28 -8.59
CA GLU A 118 5.46 -5.05 -7.88
C GLU A 118 6.69 -5.34 -8.77
N ASN A 119 6.49 -5.48 -10.07
CA ASN A 119 7.58 -5.66 -11.05
C ASN A 119 8.44 -4.41 -11.24
N ILE A 120 7.93 -3.21 -10.91
CA ILE A 120 8.74 -2.00 -10.75
C ILE A 120 9.59 -2.21 -9.48
N LYS A 121 10.67 -3.00 -9.60
CA LYS A 121 11.62 -3.30 -8.50
C LYS A 121 11.89 -2.06 -7.64
N ASP A 122 12.07 -2.26 -6.33
CA ASP A 122 12.33 -1.27 -5.25
C ASP A 122 11.17 -1.04 -4.25
N PHE A 123 10.12 -1.86 -4.26
CA PHE A 123 9.10 -1.84 -3.20
C PHE A 123 9.63 -2.40 -1.88
N SER A 124 9.34 -1.70 -0.80
CA SER A 124 9.62 -2.17 0.56
C SER A 124 8.52 -3.12 1.02
N ASP A 125 7.26 -2.71 0.86
CA ASP A 125 6.06 -3.51 1.17
C ASP A 125 4.86 -2.99 0.36
N ILE A 126 3.98 -3.90 -0.06
CA ILE A 126 2.64 -3.59 -0.56
C ILE A 126 1.63 -4.38 0.28
N SER A 127 0.68 -3.66 0.88
CA SER A 127 -0.43 -4.24 1.63
C SER A 127 -1.71 -4.10 0.81
N ILE A 128 -2.40 -5.20 0.59
CA ILE A 128 -3.66 -5.25 -0.14
C ILE A 128 -4.78 -5.57 0.85
N ASN A 129 -5.85 -4.80 0.80
CA ASN A 129 -7.06 -5.00 1.57
C ASN A 129 -8.23 -5.19 0.61
N ALA A 130 -8.96 -6.29 0.78
CA ALA A 130 -10.22 -6.55 0.11
C ALA A 130 -11.31 -6.56 1.17
N ASN A 131 -12.29 -5.67 1.02
CA ASN A 131 -13.41 -5.54 1.93
C ASN A 131 -14.70 -5.97 1.24
N ASP A 132 -15.32 -7.04 1.73
CA ASP A 132 -16.62 -7.50 1.26
C ASP A 132 -17.72 -6.61 1.84
N VAL A 133 -18.41 -5.90 0.96
CA VAL A 133 -19.50 -4.98 1.31
C VAL A 133 -20.86 -5.47 0.85
N THR A 134 -20.98 -6.75 0.48
CA THR A 134 -22.20 -7.34 -0.08
C THR A 134 -23.41 -7.12 0.82
N THR A 135 -23.29 -7.43 2.10
CA THR A 135 -24.37 -7.24 3.08
C THR A 135 -24.81 -5.77 3.19
N TYR A 136 -23.86 -4.83 3.12
CA TYR A 136 -24.17 -3.39 3.21
C TYR A 136 -24.93 -2.90 1.98
N VAL A 137 -24.50 -3.31 0.77
CA VAL A 137 -25.17 -2.93 -0.48
C VAL A 137 -26.59 -3.51 -0.53
N LEU A 138 -26.75 -4.78 -0.15
CA LEU A 138 -28.06 -5.44 -0.13
C LEU A 138 -29.02 -4.81 0.91
N ASP A 139 -28.53 -4.40 2.08
CA ASP A 139 -29.34 -3.68 3.08
C ASP A 139 -29.81 -2.31 2.54
N ILE A 140 -28.91 -1.56 1.90
CA ILE A 140 -29.27 -0.27 1.27
C ILE A 140 -30.39 -0.47 0.23
N ASP A 141 -30.28 -1.50 -0.61
CA ASP A 141 -31.27 -1.79 -1.65
C ASP A 141 -32.62 -2.21 -1.07
N SER A 142 -32.61 -3.07 -0.05
CA SER A 142 -33.82 -3.47 0.67
C SER A 142 -34.53 -2.26 1.30
N ARG A 143 -33.77 -1.39 1.98
CA ARG A 143 -34.30 -0.17 2.61
C ARG A 143 -34.83 0.83 1.60
N LEU A 144 -34.11 1.06 0.50
CA LEU A 144 -34.56 1.93 -0.58
C LEU A 144 -35.88 1.43 -1.18
N SER A 145 -35.99 0.12 -1.44
CA SER A 145 -37.23 -0.48 -1.93
C SER A 145 -38.39 -0.27 -0.94
N SER A 146 -38.16 -0.50 0.35
CA SER A 146 -39.17 -0.29 1.40
C SER A 146 -39.63 1.17 1.46
N LEU A 147 -38.71 2.13 1.49
CA LEU A 147 -39.02 3.56 1.55
C LEU A 147 -39.71 4.07 0.28
N MET A 148 -39.37 3.54 -0.90
CA MET A 148 -40.05 3.88 -2.14
C MET A 148 -41.51 3.39 -2.14
N ASN A 149 -41.76 2.20 -1.59
CA ASN A 149 -43.13 1.69 -1.42
C ASN A 149 -43.92 2.52 -0.41
N GLU A 150 -43.31 2.90 0.73
CA GLU A 150 -43.93 3.76 1.73
C GLU A 150 -44.24 5.15 1.17
N LYS A 151 -43.30 5.74 0.42
CA LYS A 151 -43.49 7.00 -0.29
C LYS A 151 -44.71 6.93 -1.21
N LYS A 152 -44.83 5.87 -2.02
CA LYS A 152 -45.96 5.69 -2.93
C LYS A 152 -47.29 5.61 -2.16
N ALA A 153 -47.35 4.83 -1.08
CA ALA A 153 -48.55 4.73 -0.26
C ALA A 153 -48.94 6.08 0.36
N LEU A 154 -47.97 6.86 0.86
CA LEU A 154 -48.22 8.20 1.39
C LEU A 154 -48.64 9.21 0.31
N GLU A 155 -48.12 9.08 -0.91
CA GLU A 155 -48.57 9.89 -2.05
C GLU A 155 -50.04 9.61 -2.39
N GLU A 156 -50.46 8.34 -2.34
CA GLU A 156 -51.88 7.93 -2.49
C GLU A 156 -52.74 8.52 -1.35
N ILE A 157 -52.33 8.36 -0.09
CA ILE A 157 -53.03 8.95 1.07
C ILE A 157 -53.17 10.47 0.93
N LYS A 158 -52.12 11.16 0.46
CA LYS A 158 -52.14 12.62 0.26
C LYS A 158 -53.17 13.06 -0.79
N LEU A 159 -53.43 12.23 -1.80
CA LEU A 159 -54.43 12.49 -2.84
C LEU A 159 -55.86 12.33 -2.31
N GLU A 160 -56.07 11.39 -1.39
CA GLU A 160 -57.37 11.12 -0.76
C GLU A 160 -57.70 12.08 0.41
N ALA A 161 -56.70 12.76 0.95
CA ALA A 161 -56.82 13.68 2.08
C ALA A 161 -57.77 14.84 1.78
N LYS A 162 -58.80 15.00 2.62
CA LYS A 162 -59.91 15.96 2.40
C LYS A 162 -59.64 17.35 2.96
N THR A 163 -58.75 17.48 3.95
CA THR A 163 -58.43 18.76 4.57
C THR A 163 -57.01 19.21 4.26
N THR A 164 -56.77 20.52 4.29
CA THR A 164 -55.42 21.08 4.14
C THR A 164 -54.48 20.60 5.25
N SER A 165 -55.01 20.41 6.47
CA SER A 165 -54.22 19.93 7.61
C SER A 165 -53.67 18.53 7.34
N ASP A 166 -54.53 17.60 6.94
CA ASP A 166 -54.13 16.21 6.63
C ASP A 166 -53.10 16.18 5.50
N ARG A 167 -53.31 17.01 4.47
CA ARG A 167 -52.36 17.13 3.34
C ARG A 167 -50.99 17.63 3.80
N LEU A 168 -50.95 18.58 4.73
CA LEU A 168 -49.69 19.11 5.28
C LEU A 168 -48.99 18.08 6.17
N GLU A 169 -49.74 17.29 6.93
CA GLU A 169 -49.19 16.21 7.77
C GLU A 169 -48.52 15.13 6.91
N VAL A 170 -49.22 14.64 5.88
CA VAL A 170 -48.65 13.66 4.93
C VAL A 170 -47.47 14.26 4.17
N GLN A 171 -47.54 15.54 3.79
CA GLN A 171 -46.42 16.23 3.14
C GLN A 171 -45.20 16.34 4.06
N ASN A 172 -45.39 16.50 5.37
CA ASN A 172 -44.30 16.50 6.34
C ASN A 172 -43.64 15.12 6.43
N GLN A 173 -44.42 14.04 6.46
CA GLN A 173 -43.87 12.68 6.46
C GLN A 173 -43.11 12.36 5.17
N LEU A 174 -43.68 12.73 4.02
CA LEU A 174 -43.02 12.60 2.72
C LEU A 174 -41.69 13.35 2.68
N ARG A 175 -41.54 14.48 3.38
CA ARG A 175 -40.26 15.20 3.45
C ARG A 175 -39.17 14.33 4.09
N TYR A 176 -39.45 13.68 5.21
CA TYR A 176 -38.48 12.82 5.89
C TYR A 176 -38.12 11.60 5.05
N ILE A 177 -39.10 10.91 4.48
CA ILE A 177 -38.84 9.74 3.61
C ILE A 177 -38.01 10.12 2.40
N ASN A 178 -38.28 11.27 1.76
CA ASN A 178 -37.46 11.72 0.65
C ASN A 178 -36.02 12.03 1.08
N GLN A 179 -35.81 12.60 2.27
CA GLN A 179 -34.45 12.82 2.80
C GLN A 179 -33.70 11.50 2.99
N ASP A 180 -34.37 10.49 3.57
CA ASP A 180 -33.77 9.17 3.79
C ASP A 180 -33.46 8.46 2.47
N ILE A 181 -34.36 8.53 1.50
CA ILE A 181 -34.15 7.99 0.15
C ILE A 181 -32.93 8.63 -0.52
N GLU A 182 -32.82 9.96 -0.50
CA GLU A 182 -31.70 10.65 -1.16
C GLU A 182 -30.37 10.36 -0.44
N MET A 183 -30.37 10.26 0.89
CA MET A 183 -29.21 9.82 1.65
C MET A 183 -28.77 8.40 1.25
N LEU A 184 -29.69 7.44 1.22
CA LEU A 184 -29.39 6.04 0.87
C LEU A 184 -28.96 5.90 -0.59
N LYS A 185 -29.52 6.67 -1.52
CA LYS A 185 -29.05 6.73 -2.91
C LYS A 185 -27.59 7.20 -2.98
N GLY A 186 -27.25 8.26 -2.25
CA GLY A 186 -25.87 8.75 -2.19
C GLY A 186 -24.91 7.70 -1.61
N GLN A 187 -25.32 6.97 -0.58
CA GLN A 187 -24.55 5.85 -0.04
C GLN A 187 -24.38 4.73 -1.07
N LYS A 188 -25.45 4.36 -1.78
CA LYS A 188 -25.39 3.36 -2.85
C LYS A 188 -24.41 3.77 -3.95
N GLU A 189 -24.47 5.02 -4.38
CA GLU A 189 -23.57 5.56 -5.40
C GLU A 189 -22.11 5.49 -4.95
N TYR A 190 -21.84 5.85 -3.70
CA TYR A 190 -20.50 5.72 -3.12
C TYR A 190 -19.97 4.28 -3.19
N TYR A 191 -20.76 3.29 -2.73
CA TYR A 191 -20.35 1.89 -2.80
C TYR A 191 -20.18 1.42 -4.25
N THR A 192 -21.11 1.75 -5.13
CA THR A 192 -21.04 1.41 -6.56
C THR A 192 -19.75 1.92 -7.20
N ASN A 193 -19.37 3.17 -6.92
CA ASN A 193 -18.11 3.73 -7.39
C ASN A 193 -16.89 3.04 -6.76
N ALA A 194 -16.93 2.74 -5.46
CA ALA A 194 -15.84 2.06 -4.76
C ALA A 194 -15.65 0.59 -5.15
N ILE A 195 -16.69 -0.06 -5.67
CA ILE A 195 -16.63 -1.42 -6.22
C ILE A 195 -16.12 -1.38 -7.67
N SER A 196 -16.49 -0.34 -8.42
CA SER A 196 -16.07 -0.19 -9.83
C SER A 196 -14.58 0.16 -9.95
N TYR A 197 -14.02 0.86 -8.96
CA TYR A 197 -12.63 1.28 -8.95
C TYR A 197 -11.91 0.89 -7.66
N SER A 198 -10.76 0.26 -7.82
CA SER A 198 -9.84 -0.05 -6.73
C SER A 198 -8.81 1.05 -6.54
N LYS A 199 -8.38 1.28 -5.29
CA LYS A 199 -7.46 2.37 -4.96
C LYS A 199 -6.07 1.85 -4.64
N LEU A 200 -5.03 2.42 -5.25
CA LEU A 200 -3.65 2.25 -4.78
C LEU A 200 -3.11 3.60 -4.31
N THR A 201 -2.69 3.65 -3.05
CA THR A 201 -1.88 4.74 -2.51
C THR A 201 -0.42 4.28 -2.42
N LEU A 202 0.44 4.91 -3.20
CA LEU A 202 1.87 4.62 -3.22
C LEU A 202 2.68 5.80 -2.68
N ASN A 203 3.56 5.51 -1.73
CA ASN A 203 4.56 6.46 -1.23
C ASN A 203 5.93 6.13 -1.82
N ILE A 204 6.41 6.99 -2.71
CA ILE A 204 7.75 6.91 -3.28
C ILE A 204 8.65 7.86 -2.51
N ARG A 205 9.61 7.32 -1.78
CA ARG A 205 10.57 8.11 -0.99
C ARG A 205 11.93 8.06 -1.65
N GLU A 206 12.57 9.21 -1.70
CA GLU A 206 13.98 9.28 -2.01
C GLU A 206 14.75 8.72 -0.81
N GLY A 207 15.20 7.47 -0.96
CA GLY A 207 16.17 6.89 -0.05
C GLY A 207 17.49 7.60 -0.28
N SER A 208 18.06 8.17 0.78
CA SER A 208 19.47 8.55 0.72
C SER A 208 20.21 7.28 0.31
N GLY A 209 20.89 7.31 -0.83
CA GLY A 209 21.75 6.22 -1.29
C GLY A 209 22.95 5.97 -0.37
N ILE A 210 22.82 6.24 0.94
CA ILE A 210 23.64 5.67 1.99
C ILE A 210 23.29 4.18 2.11
N SER A 211 23.45 3.43 1.02
CA SER A 211 24.38 2.32 1.19
C SER A 211 25.64 2.98 1.76
N LEU A 212 26.13 2.53 2.91
CA LEU A 212 27.41 2.98 3.46
C LEU A 212 28.60 2.73 2.48
N PHE A 213 28.31 2.37 1.23
CA PHE A 213 29.20 1.90 0.19
C PHE A 213 28.65 2.14 -1.23
N SER A 214 28.16 3.34 -1.55
CA SER A 214 27.84 3.69 -2.96
C SER A 214 29.12 4.07 -3.69
N TRP A 215 29.76 3.08 -4.34
CA TRP A 215 31.00 3.31 -5.11
C TRP A 215 30.86 4.44 -6.13
N ASN A 216 29.70 4.58 -6.80
CA ASN A 216 29.51 5.59 -7.84
C ASN A 216 29.56 7.03 -7.28
N TYR A 217 28.96 7.26 -6.10
CA TYR A 217 28.99 8.57 -5.43
C TYR A 217 30.43 8.97 -5.07
N TYR A 218 31.19 8.04 -4.51
CA TYR A 218 32.60 8.29 -4.20
C TYR A 218 33.45 8.41 -5.46
N PHE A 219 33.16 7.67 -6.53
CA PHE A 219 33.92 7.73 -7.79
C PHE A 219 33.75 9.08 -8.48
N GLU A 220 32.52 9.57 -8.65
CA GLU A 220 32.26 10.88 -9.28
C GLU A 220 32.84 12.04 -8.45
N ARG A 221 32.70 12.01 -7.12
CA ARG A 221 33.33 12.98 -6.21
C ARG A 221 34.87 12.88 -6.24
N SER A 222 35.39 11.66 -6.42
CA SER A 222 36.80 11.33 -6.57
C SER A 222 37.36 11.61 -7.98
N LEU A 223 36.59 12.14 -8.94
CA LEU A 223 37.17 12.59 -10.21
C LEU A 223 37.46 14.10 -10.19
N ASN A 224 36.76 14.88 -9.36
CA ASN A 224 36.94 16.34 -9.30
C ASN A 224 38.29 16.78 -8.69
N TRP A 225 38.87 16.01 -7.76
CA TRP A 225 40.23 16.27 -7.25
C TRP A 225 41.31 15.91 -8.28
N ILE A 226 41.03 15.04 -9.25
CA ILE A 226 41.99 14.67 -10.30
C ILE A 226 42.22 15.86 -11.25
N GLU A 227 41.20 16.64 -11.59
CA GLU A 227 41.39 17.88 -12.37
C GLU A 227 42.29 18.89 -11.64
N SER A 228 42.17 18.96 -10.30
CA SER A 228 43.03 19.82 -9.48
C SER A 228 44.48 19.31 -9.42
N ILE A 229 44.70 17.99 -9.37
CA ILE A 229 46.03 17.39 -9.43
C ILE A 229 46.70 17.64 -10.78
N VAL A 230 45.97 17.48 -11.89
CA VAL A 230 46.49 17.77 -13.22
C VAL A 230 46.93 19.24 -13.32
N GLY A 231 46.12 20.18 -12.83
CA GLY A 231 46.50 21.60 -12.79
C GLY A 231 47.75 21.91 -11.96
N ILE A 232 47.93 21.23 -10.82
CA ILE A 232 49.12 21.39 -9.96
C ILE A 232 50.38 20.84 -10.65
N THR A 233 50.28 19.68 -11.31
CA THR A 233 51.44 19.08 -12.02
C THR A 233 51.95 19.95 -13.16
N PHE A 234 51.06 20.55 -13.95
CA PHE A 234 51.44 21.50 -15.00
C PHE A 234 52.07 22.78 -14.43
N SER A 235 51.51 23.31 -13.33
CA SER A 235 52.04 24.51 -12.68
C SER A 235 53.44 24.31 -12.11
N ILE A 236 53.70 23.16 -11.48
CA ILE A 236 55.04 22.79 -10.98
C ILE A 236 56.02 22.59 -12.15
N GLY A 237 55.58 21.97 -13.25
CA GLY A 237 56.41 21.77 -14.43
C GLY A 237 56.92 23.09 -15.04
N ILE A 238 56.05 24.10 -15.11
CA ILE A 238 56.41 25.44 -15.61
C ILE A 238 57.50 26.11 -14.77
N ILE A 239 57.48 25.89 -13.44
CA ILE A 239 58.46 26.50 -12.51
C ILE A 239 59.75 25.67 -12.42
N ALA A 240 59.63 24.35 -12.39
CA ALA A 240 60.77 23.45 -12.23
C ALA A 240 61.67 23.38 -13.47
N PHE A 241 61.07 23.48 -14.68
CA PHE A 241 61.79 23.42 -15.94
C PHE A 241 62.88 24.50 -16.12
N PRO A 242 62.62 25.81 -15.89
CA PRO A 242 63.66 26.83 -15.97
C PRO A 242 64.72 26.69 -14.89
N ILE A 243 64.36 26.29 -13.67
CA ILE A 243 65.31 26.03 -12.57
C ILE A 243 66.26 24.89 -12.94
N PHE A 244 65.74 23.82 -13.55
CA PHE A 244 66.53 22.70 -14.02
C PHE A 244 67.48 23.09 -15.15
N LEU A 245 67.04 23.93 -16.09
CA LEU A 245 67.89 24.47 -17.15
C LEU A 245 69.04 25.31 -16.60
N ILE A 246 68.77 26.18 -15.63
CA ILE A 246 69.78 27.01 -14.96
C ILE A 246 70.80 26.12 -14.23
N PHE A 247 70.33 25.10 -13.51
CA PHE A 247 71.21 24.13 -12.85
C PHE A 247 72.14 23.40 -13.83
N LEU A 248 71.61 22.96 -14.98
CA LEU A 248 72.42 22.33 -16.03
C LEU A 248 73.47 23.29 -16.61
N LEU A 249 73.12 24.57 -16.77
CA LEU A 249 74.03 25.60 -17.27
C LEU A 249 75.19 25.84 -16.28
N ILE A 250 74.89 25.96 -14.99
CA ILE A 250 75.91 26.10 -13.93
C ILE A 250 76.82 24.87 -13.89
N LYS A 251 76.24 23.66 -13.97
CA LYS A 251 77.01 22.41 -13.98
C LYS A 251 77.92 22.30 -15.21
N LYS A 252 77.48 22.79 -16.37
CA LYS A 252 78.26 22.79 -17.61
C LYS A 252 79.40 23.81 -17.58
N LEU A 253 79.18 24.98 -16.97
CA LEU A 253 80.22 25.99 -16.77
C LEU A 253 81.30 25.49 -15.80
N ARG A 254 80.92 24.88 -14.68
CA ARG A 254 81.86 24.31 -13.69
C ARG A 254 82.74 23.16 -14.22
N LYS A 255 82.37 22.53 -15.34
CA LYS A 255 83.10 21.41 -15.94
C LYS A 255 84.06 21.85 -17.06
N ARG A 256 84.07 23.15 -17.39
CA ARG A 256 84.94 23.77 -18.41
C ARG A 256 86.12 24.55 -17.82
N ASP A 257 86.12 24.77 -16.51
CA ASP A 257 87.29 25.16 -15.71
C ASP A 257 87.99 23.90 -15.19
#